data_AF-A0A4V6WL90-F1
#
_entry.id   AF-A0A4V6WL90-F1
#
_cell.length_a   1.000
_cell.length_b   1.000
_cell.length_c   1.000
_cell.angle_alpha   90.00
_cell.angle_beta   90.00
_cell.angle_gamma   90.00
#
_symmetry.space_group_name_H-M   'P 1'
#
loop_
_entity.id
_entity.type
_entity.pdbx_description
1 polymer ?
#
loop_
_entity_poly.entity_id
_entity_poly.type
_entity_poly.pdbx_seq_one_letter_code
_entity_poly.pdbx_strand_id
1 'polypeptide(L)'
;MANGWSLLISVLFIVVFCAVAWFASPKGENQTVWRSTLVLSAWACWLMWAITFLAQWHPLISPQRADLRPEYVNGPVKSQGAVF
;
A
#
# COMPACT_ATOMS: atom_id res chain seq x y z
N MET A 1 9.28 -4.55 -6.51
CA MET A 1 8.86 -5.96 -6.60
C MET A 1 8.13 -6.30 -5.31
N ALA A 2 6.88 -6.73 -5.38
CA ALA A 2 6.08 -7.09 -4.21
C ALA A 2 6.60 -8.41 -3.60
N ASN A 3 7.63 -8.31 -2.77
CA ASN A 3 8.16 -9.43 -2.00
C ASN A 3 7.47 -9.50 -0.64
N GLY A 4 7.40 -10.68 -0.03
CA GLY A 4 6.78 -10.86 1.30
C GLY A 4 7.37 -9.99 2.40
N TRP A 5 8.59 -9.52 2.19
CA TRP A 5 9.26 -8.51 3.00
C TRP A 5 8.51 -7.18 3.11
N SER A 6 7.70 -6.79 2.12
CA SER A 6 6.92 -5.54 2.17
C SER A 6 5.92 -5.52 3.33
N LEU A 7 5.30 -6.67 3.65
CA LEU A 7 4.40 -6.79 4.81
C LEU A 7 5.16 -6.63 6.12
N LEU A 8 6.31 -7.29 6.27
CA LEU A 8 7.12 -7.20 7.49
C LEU A 8 7.63 -5.78 7.74
N ILE A 9 8.13 -5.10 6.70
CA ILE A 9 8.66 -3.74 6.82
C ILE A 9 7.55 -2.74 7.16
N SER A 10 6.37 -2.87 6.53
CA SER A 10 5.24 -1.97 6.78
C SER A 10 4.68 -2.14 8.20
N VAL A 11 4.54 -3.38 8.70
CA VAL A 11 4.14 -3.62 10.10
C VAL A 11 5.16 -3.01 11.06
N LEU A 12 6.46 -3.25 10.82
CA LEU A 12 7.52 -2.70 11.66
C LEU A 12 7.45 -1.17 11.71
N PHE A 13 7.24 -0.52 10.56
CA PHE A 13 7.08 0.94 10.48
C PHE A 13 5.89 1.43 11.31
N ILE A 14 4.73 0.77 11.22
CA ILE A 14 3.53 1.16 11.97
C ILE A 14 3.70 0.92 13.47
N VAL A 15 4.35 -0.15 13.88
CA VAL A 15 4.65 -0.42 15.30
C VAL A 15 5.57 0.65 15.86
N VAL A 16 6.63 1.03 15.13
CA VAL A 16 7.53 2.12 15.52
C VAL A 16 6.79 3.45 15.59
N PHE A 17 5.94 3.75 14.59
CA PHE A 17 5.11 4.96 14.61
C PHE A 17 4.17 4.98 15.83
N CYS A 18 3.51 3.87 16.15
CA CYS A 18 2.65 3.76 17.33
C CYS A 18 3.44 3.98 18.63
N ALA A 19 4.65 3.42 18.73
CA ALA A 19 5.51 3.63 19.89
C ALA A 19 5.92 5.10 20.03
N VAL A 20 6.33 5.74 18.94
CA VAL A 20 6.66 7.17 18.93
C VAL A 20 5.44 8.02 19.29
N ALA A 21 4.27 7.74 18.72
CA ALA A 21 3.03 8.46 19.06
C ALA A 21 2.67 8.31 20.55
N TRP A 22 2.98 7.16 21.16
CA TRP A 22 2.73 6.93 22.58
C TRP A 22 3.62 7.79 23.50
N PHE A 23 4.92 7.86 23.19
CA PHE A 23 5.91 8.59 23.98
C PHE A 23 5.98 10.09 23.67
N ALA A 24 5.76 10.48 22.42
CA ALA A 24 5.79 11.87 21.97
C ALA A 24 4.47 12.62 22.17
N SER A 25 3.42 11.94 22.67
CA SER A 25 2.12 12.58 22.95
C SER A 25 2.26 13.65 24.04
N PRO A 26 1.85 14.91 23.79
CA PRO A 26 2.01 16.01 24.72
C PRO A 26 1.30 15.72 26.04
N LYS A 27 1.97 16.03 27.15
CA LYS A 27 1.40 15.87 28.50
C LYS A 27 0.39 17.00 28.72
N GLY A 28 -0.88 16.65 28.81
CA GLY A 28 -2.00 17.58 29.00
C GLY A 28 -3.33 16.83 29.09
N GLU A 29 -4.43 17.55 29.26
CA GLU A 29 -5.78 16.98 29.40
C GLU A 29 -6.18 16.09 28.20
N ASN A 30 -5.73 16.46 27.00
CA ASN A 30 -6.02 15.73 25.76
C ASN A 30 -5.05 14.59 25.44
N GLN A 31 -4.14 14.22 26.35
CA GLN A 31 -3.10 13.21 26.08
C GLN A 31 -3.67 11.86 25.62
N THR A 32 -4.77 11.42 26.24
CA THR A 32 -5.43 10.15 25.89
C THR A 32 -6.03 10.22 24.49
N VAL A 33 -6.66 11.34 24.13
CA VAL A 33 -7.24 11.56 22.78
C VAL A 33 -6.13 11.52 21.73
N TRP A 34 -5.01 12.20 21.97
CA TRP A 34 -3.85 12.15 21.07
C TRP A 34 -3.31 10.73 20.87
N ARG A 35 -3.16 9.95 21.95
CA ARG A 35 -2.68 8.57 21.87
C ARG A 35 -3.64 7.67 21.10
N SER A 36 -4.93 7.72 21.43
CA SER A 36 -5.92 6.81 20.84
C SER A 36 -6.19 7.13 19.37
N THR A 37 -6.35 8.40 19.01
CA THR A 37 -6.62 8.80 17.62
C THR A 37 -5.44 8.46 16.71
N LEU A 38 -4.20 8.78 17.10
CA LEU A 38 -3.02 8.49 16.26
C LEU A 38 -2.81 6.98 16.06
N VAL A 39 -2.94 6.19 17.12
CA VAL A 39 -2.75 4.73 17.05
C VAL A 39 -3.87 4.08 16.24
N LEU A 40 -5.14 4.43 16.48
CA LEU A 40 -6.27 3.85 15.76
C LEU A 40 -6.26 4.21 14.27
N SER A 41 -5.99 5.46 13.93
CA SER A 41 -5.90 5.87 12.52
C SER A 41 -4.75 5.17 11.79
N ALA A 42 -3.57 5.06 12.42
CA ALA A 42 -2.43 4.36 11.82
C ALA A 42 -2.74 2.89 11.54
N TRP A 43 -3.37 2.20 12.49
CA TRP A 43 -3.79 0.80 12.31
C TRP A 43 -4.88 0.64 11.26
N ALA A 44 -5.90 1.51 11.24
CA ALA A 44 -6.98 1.44 10.26
C ALA A 44 -6.46 1.65 8.83
N CYS A 45 -5.59 2.64 8.62
CA CYS A 45 -4.96 2.88 7.33
C CYS A 45 -4.07 1.71 6.91
N TRP A 46 -3.29 1.14 7.83
CA TRP A 46 -2.44 0.01 7.52
C TRP A 46 -3.24 -1.26 7.19
N LEU A 47 -4.32 -1.56 7.91
CA LEU A 47 -5.18 -2.71 7.62
C LEU A 47 -5.81 -2.63 6.24
N MET A 48 -6.35 -1.47 5.85
CA MET A 48 -6.90 -1.28 4.50
C MET A 48 -5.83 -1.54 3.42
N TRP A 49 -4.64 -0.99 3.60
CA TRP A 49 -3.52 -1.22 2.69
C TRP A 49 -3.09 -2.70 2.67
N ALA A 50 -2.96 -3.36 3.82
CA ALA A 50 -2.52 -4.74 3.92
C ALA A 50 -3.50 -5.70 3.23
N ILE A 51 -4.81 -5.50 3.43
CA ILE A 51 -5.85 -6.32 2.81
C ILE A 51 -5.81 -6.16 1.28
N THR A 52 -5.72 -4.93 0.77
CA THR A 52 -5.68 -4.68 -0.68
C THR A 52 -4.39 -5.23 -1.32
N PHE A 53 -3.27 -5.19 -0.61
CA PHE A 53 -2.03 -5.84 -1.03
C PHE A 53 -2.18 -7.37 -1.08
N LEU A 54 -2.70 -7.99 -0.02
CA LEU A 54 -2.91 -9.43 0.07
C LEU A 54 -3.89 -9.94 -0.99
N ALA A 55 -4.92 -9.15 -1.34
CA ALA A 55 -5.88 -9.50 -2.38
C ALA A 55 -5.24 -9.62 -3.77
N GLN A 56 -4.13 -8.94 -4.02
CA GLN A 56 -3.37 -9.03 -5.27
C GLN A 56 -2.26 -10.10 -5.19
N TRP A 57 -2.03 -10.68 -4.02
CA TRP A 57 -0.90 -11.57 -3.78
C TRP A 57 -1.28 -13.00 -4.16
N HIS A 58 -0.58 -13.57 -5.15
CA HIS A 58 -0.94 -14.84 -5.79
C HIS A 58 -2.34 -14.82 -6.42
N PRO A 59 -2.56 -13.98 -7.45
CA PRO A 59 -3.87 -13.82 -8.07
C PRO A 59 -4.29 -15.09 -8.80
N LEU A 60 -5.53 -15.52 -8.58
CA LEU A 60 -6.15 -16.66 -9.28
C LEU A 60 -6.80 -16.26 -10.61
N ILE A 61 -7.12 -14.97 -10.76
CA ILE A 61 -7.81 -14.40 -11.91
C ILE A 61 -6.84 -13.45 -12.61
N SER A 62 -6.71 -13.61 -13.92
CA SER A 62 -5.98 -12.67 -14.77
C SER A 62 -6.94 -11.64 -15.38
N PRO A 63 -6.50 -10.39 -15.56
CA PRO A 63 -7.33 -9.36 -16.18
C PRO A 63 -7.63 -9.71 -17.64
N GLN A 64 -8.91 -9.71 -18.02
CA GLN A 64 -9.39 -9.90 -19.39
C GLN A 64 -10.00 -8.58 -19.87
N ARG A 65 -9.56 -8.06 -21.02
CA ARG A 65 -10.12 -6.85 -21.64
C ARG A 65 -10.30 -7.07 -23.14
N ALA A 66 -11.47 -6.72 -23.67
CA ALA A 66 -11.78 -6.81 -25.10
C ALA A 66 -11.52 -5.49 -25.86
N ASP A 67 -11.42 -4.37 -25.14
CA ASP A 67 -11.26 -3.03 -25.71
C ASP A 67 -9.79 -2.56 -25.64
N LEU A 68 -8.88 -3.34 -26.23
CA LEU A 68 -7.51 -2.90 -26.48
C LEU A 68 -7.51 -2.06 -27.74
N ARG A 69 -6.85 -0.90 -27.70
CA ARG A 69 -6.53 -0.14 -28.93
C ARG A 69 -5.81 -1.10 -29.88
N PRO A 70 -6.14 -1.13 -31.19
CA PRO A 70 -5.68 -2.15 -32.13
C PRO A 70 -4.16 -2.37 -32.11
N GLU A 71 -3.39 -1.30 -31.94
CA GLU A 71 -1.93 -1.34 -31.83
C GLU A 71 -1.40 -2.21 -30.67
N TYR A 72 -2.15 -2.39 -29.57
CA TYR A 72 -1.73 -3.15 -28.38
C TYR A 72 -2.40 -4.52 -28.24
N VAL A 73 -3.31 -4.89 -29.16
CA VAL A 73 -4.07 -6.16 -29.09
C VAL A 73 -3.16 -7.39 -29.13
N ASN A 74 -2.05 -7.33 -29.87
CA ASN A 74 -1.10 -8.45 -30.05
C ASN A 74 0.13 -8.37 -29.14
N GLY A 75 0.08 -7.55 -28.07
CA GLY A 75 1.20 -7.31 -27.17
C GLY A 75 1.85 -5.93 -27.39
N PRO A 76 2.89 -5.58 -26.61
CA PRO A 76 3.53 -4.27 -26.71
C PRO A 76 4.15 -4.08 -28.10
N VAL A 77 3.75 -3.02 -28.80
CA VAL A 77 4.43 -2.56 -30.02
C VAL A 77 5.89 -2.30 -29.65
N LYS A 78 6.82 -3.10 -30.21
CA LYS A 78 8.23 -2.70 -30.18
C LYS A 78 8.27 -1.33 -30.83
N SER A 79 8.73 -0.31 -30.11
CA SER A 79 9.03 0.99 -30.69
C SER A 79 10.03 0.74 -31.82
N GLN A 80 9.53 0.63 -33.05
CA GLN A 80 10.37 0.87 -34.22
C GLN A 80 10.81 2.30 -34.04
N GLY A 81 12.14 2.47 -33.99
CA GLY A 81 12.79 3.74 -33.71
C GLY A 81 12.11 4.85 -34.50
N ALA A 82 11.97 6.00 -33.86
CA ALA A 82 11.65 7.23 -34.55
C ALA A 82 12.62 7.35 -35.74
N VAL A 83 12.09 7.12 -36.94
CA VAL A 83 12.74 7.53 -38.19
C VAL A 83 11.99 8.77 -38.64
N PHE A 84 12.27 9.88 -37.97
CA PHE A 84 12.27 11.23 -38.51
C PHE A 84 13.28 12.06 -37.72
#